data_AF-A0A2S8FW27-F1
#
_entry.id   AF-A0A2S8FW27-F1
#
_cell.length_a   1.000
_cell.length_b   1.000
_cell.length_c   1.000
_cell.angle_alpha   90.00
_cell.angle_beta   90.00
_cell.angle_gamma   90.00
#
_symmetry.space_group_name_H-M   'P 1'
#
loop_
_entity.id
_entity.type
_entity.pdbx_description
1 polymer ?
#
loop_
_entity_poly.entity_id
_entity_poly.type
_entity_poly.pdbx_seq_one_letter_code
_entity_poly.pdbx_strand_id
1 'polypeptide(L)'
;MNDMQNEQAGRRGGPKTNKGKLAASRNSLRHGLTSKKLIPELLRKDQVAGIQASLDQEFKPAGTTEQLLVAEMARHAAMMELGEKAEGAVLRHGARELSGMILSTSSEPGDDADEREDAVLASAVSTEALDKFNRYRRGHEKAFYAALNKLREIQHDRMTRQSQEKTEQKDNSANLFETEAACEKHLAKRFSRSNWRCPRCLGAQGSWLQRQKRWECNGCHRQVGLRHGTVMERSQLALTAWFRAIQEVVHNPDITSLQLAEVLGIQRRGTVTRMINRITNAMQADGANTQLASLNTITKAEST
;
A
#
# COMPACT_ATOMS: atom_id res chain seq x y z
N MET A 1 -55.33 -0.13 -53.34
CA MET A 1 -56.05 -0.86 -52.28
C MET A 1 -55.32 -2.17 -52.11
N ASN A 2 -54.60 -2.48 -51.05
CA ASN A 2 -54.43 -1.93 -49.71
C ASN A 2 -52.99 -2.20 -49.32
N ASP A 3 -52.35 -1.31 -48.57
CA ASP A 3 -51.38 -1.75 -47.56
C ASP A 3 -51.48 -0.81 -46.37
N MET A 4 -52.25 -1.30 -45.39
CA MET A 4 -52.40 -0.76 -44.05
C MET A 4 -51.15 -1.08 -43.23
N GLN A 5 -50.60 -0.03 -42.61
CA GLN A 5 -50.25 0.02 -41.19
C GLN A 5 -49.66 -1.25 -40.55
N ASN A 6 -48.37 -1.21 -40.23
CA ASN A 6 -47.93 -1.68 -38.92
C ASN A 6 -46.70 -0.90 -38.44
N GLU A 7 -46.99 0.29 -37.93
CA GLU A 7 -46.08 1.11 -37.16
C GLU A 7 -46.23 0.68 -35.69
N GLN A 8 -45.28 -0.07 -35.12
CA GLN A 8 -45.02 -0.04 -33.68
C GLN A 8 -43.78 -0.84 -33.22
N ALA A 9 -43.12 -0.22 -32.22
CA ALA A 9 -42.31 -0.84 -31.16
C ALA A 9 -40.80 -1.09 -31.39
N GLY A 10 -40.06 0.00 -31.61
CA GLY A 10 -38.60 0.07 -31.39
C GLY A 10 -38.20 0.90 -30.16
N ARG A 11 -38.85 0.73 -29.00
CA ARG A 11 -38.41 1.35 -27.72
C ARG A 11 -37.14 0.64 -27.23
N ARG A 12 -35.95 1.15 -27.55
CA ARG A 12 -34.68 0.88 -26.84
C ARG A 12 -33.54 1.74 -27.41
N GLY A 13 -33.44 2.98 -26.96
CA GLY A 13 -32.29 3.83 -27.30
C GLY A 13 -32.31 5.11 -26.48
N GLY A 14 -31.31 5.30 -25.62
CA GLY A 14 -31.16 6.52 -24.85
C GLY A 14 -31.01 7.78 -25.74
N PRO A 15 -31.03 8.99 -25.14
CA PRO A 15 -31.03 10.24 -25.90
C PRO A 15 -29.82 10.32 -26.85
N LYS A 16 -30.09 10.46 -28.15
CA LYS A 16 -29.03 10.49 -29.19
C LYS A 16 -28.40 11.88 -29.37
N THR A 17 -29.08 12.95 -28.96
CA THR A 17 -28.61 14.34 -29.12
C THR A 17 -27.81 14.82 -27.91
N ASN A 18 -26.80 15.68 -28.11
CA ASN A 18 -26.02 16.25 -27.01
C ASN A 18 -26.89 17.03 -26.02
N LYS A 19 -27.92 17.75 -26.50
CA LYS A 19 -28.94 18.42 -25.67
C LYS A 19 -29.78 17.40 -24.86
N GLY A 20 -30.17 16.28 -25.47
CA GLY A 20 -30.89 15.19 -24.80
C GLY A 20 -30.03 14.43 -23.78
N LYS A 21 -28.75 14.23 -24.06
CA LYS A 21 -27.77 13.65 -23.13
C LYS A 21 -27.51 14.57 -21.94
N LEU A 22 -27.39 15.88 -22.15
CA LEU A 22 -27.28 16.89 -21.09
C LEU A 22 -28.57 17.02 -20.25
N ALA A 23 -29.75 16.86 -20.86
CA ALA A 23 -31.01 16.83 -20.13
C ALA A 23 -31.13 15.54 -19.28
N ALA A 24 -30.78 14.38 -19.85
CA ALA A 24 -30.78 13.11 -19.13
C ALA A 24 -29.70 13.04 -18.04
N SER A 25 -28.51 13.64 -18.25
CA SER A 25 -27.48 13.72 -17.20
C SER A 25 -27.91 14.57 -16.02
N ARG A 26 -28.86 15.50 -16.21
CA ARG A 26 -29.47 16.29 -15.13
C ARG A 26 -30.58 15.56 -14.40
N ASN A 27 -31.07 14.41 -14.89
CA ASN A 27 -32.05 13.60 -14.14
C ASN A 27 -31.43 12.98 -12.88
N SER A 28 -30.13 12.64 -12.90
CA SER A 28 -29.40 12.16 -11.70
C SER A 28 -29.27 13.24 -10.62
N LEU A 29 -29.37 14.52 -10.99
CA LEU A 29 -29.32 15.67 -10.09
C LEU A 29 -30.70 16.14 -9.62
N ARG A 30 -31.78 15.52 -10.11
CA ARG A 30 -33.16 15.92 -9.80
C ARG A 30 -33.92 14.91 -8.95
N HIS A 31 -33.52 13.64 -8.96
CA HIS A 31 -34.27 12.57 -8.32
C HIS A 31 -33.34 11.61 -7.56
N GLY A 32 -33.73 11.23 -6.35
CA GLY A 32 -33.10 10.16 -5.56
C GLY A 32 -32.13 10.59 -4.47
N LEU A 33 -31.74 9.62 -3.63
CA LEU A 33 -30.87 9.83 -2.47
C LEU A 33 -29.45 10.31 -2.84
N THR A 34 -29.03 10.11 -4.08
CA THR A 34 -27.71 10.52 -4.60
C THR A 34 -27.68 11.93 -5.21
N SER A 35 -28.82 12.62 -5.25
CA SER A 35 -28.92 13.96 -5.82
C SER A 35 -28.23 15.00 -4.93
N LYS A 36 -27.25 15.72 -5.49
CA LYS A 36 -26.56 16.85 -4.82
C LYS A 36 -27.50 17.94 -4.30
N LYS A 37 -28.74 18.01 -4.80
CA LYS A 37 -29.77 18.98 -4.39
C LYS A 37 -30.66 18.49 -3.23
N LEU A 38 -30.68 17.18 -2.96
CA LEU A 38 -31.52 16.53 -1.95
C LEU A 38 -30.74 16.00 -0.74
N ILE A 39 -29.41 15.98 -0.80
CA ILE A 39 -28.52 15.63 0.32
C ILE A 39 -28.77 16.62 1.47
N PRO A 40 -29.34 16.19 2.63
CA PRO A 40 -29.54 17.07 3.77
C PRO A 40 -28.23 17.70 4.26
N GLU A 41 -28.30 18.87 4.88
CA GLU A 41 -27.16 19.56 5.50
C GLU A 41 -26.38 18.65 6.47
N LEU A 42 -27.05 17.67 7.11
CA LEU A 42 -26.46 16.64 7.98
C LEU A 42 -25.35 15.78 7.33
N LEU A 43 -25.31 15.65 6.00
CA LEU A 43 -24.26 14.91 5.29
C LEU A 43 -23.04 15.77 4.93
N ARG A 44 -23.07 17.06 5.26
CA ARG A 44 -22.00 17.99 4.83
C ARG A 44 -20.75 17.74 5.63
N LYS A 45 -19.83 17.01 5.01
CA LYS A 45 -18.41 16.84 5.32
C LYS A 45 -18.08 16.05 6.59
N ASP A 46 -18.74 16.28 7.71
CA ASP A 46 -18.26 15.76 9.01
C ASP A 46 -18.44 14.24 9.15
N GLN A 47 -19.58 13.70 8.71
CA GLN A 47 -19.85 12.25 8.79
C GLN A 47 -18.96 11.45 7.82
N VAL A 48 -18.83 11.90 6.58
CA VAL A 48 -17.95 11.25 5.58
C VAL A 48 -16.50 11.33 6.02
N ALA A 49 -16.06 12.47 6.56
CA ALA A 49 -14.71 12.63 7.08
C ALA A 49 -14.44 11.71 8.27
N GLY A 50 -15.40 11.55 9.19
CA GLY A 50 -15.29 10.62 10.31
C GLY A 50 -15.16 9.16 9.86
N ILE A 51 -16.01 8.72 8.93
CA ILE A 51 -15.93 7.35 8.37
C ILE A 51 -14.62 7.16 7.61
N GLN A 52 -14.21 8.16 6.81
CA GLN A 52 -12.97 8.10 6.06
C GLN A 52 -11.76 7.99 6.99
N ALA A 53 -11.71 8.76 8.08
CA ALA A 53 -10.63 8.69 9.06
C ALA A 53 -10.51 7.29 9.70
N SER A 54 -11.64 6.67 10.04
CA SER A 54 -11.66 5.29 10.55
C SER A 54 -11.15 4.29 9.51
N LEU A 55 -11.58 4.41 8.25
CA LEU A 55 -11.13 3.53 7.17
C LEU A 55 -9.65 3.75 6.81
N ASP A 56 -9.15 4.99 6.87
CA ASP A 56 -7.74 5.31 6.68
C ASP A 56 -6.87 4.64 7.75
N GLN A 57 -7.34 4.60 9.01
CA GLN A 57 -6.65 3.90 10.10
C GLN A 57 -6.64 2.38 9.91
N GLU A 58 -7.76 1.79 9.47
CA GLU A 58 -7.92 0.36 9.25
C GLU A 58 -7.07 -0.13 8.07
N PHE A 59 -7.23 0.52 6.90
CA PHE A 59 -6.65 0.04 5.65
C PHE A 59 -5.27 0.62 5.35
N LYS A 60 -4.87 1.72 6.01
CA LYS A 60 -3.57 2.40 5.83
C LYS A 60 -3.22 2.55 4.34
N PRO A 61 -4.05 3.27 3.56
CA PRO A 61 -3.88 3.35 2.12
C PRO A 61 -2.52 3.97 1.76
N ALA A 62 -1.78 3.33 0.84
CA ALA A 62 -0.55 3.90 0.30
C ALA A 62 -0.76 4.37 -1.14
N GLY A 63 -0.31 5.59 -1.42
CA GLY A 63 -0.46 6.21 -2.73
C GLY A 63 -1.88 6.66 -3.05
N THR A 64 -2.01 7.34 -4.19
CA THR A 64 -3.24 8.06 -4.56
C THR A 64 -4.42 7.13 -4.84
N THR A 65 -4.19 5.98 -5.50
CA THR A 65 -5.28 5.08 -5.89
C THR A 65 -5.98 4.45 -4.69
N GLU A 66 -5.22 4.01 -3.68
CA GLU A 66 -5.80 3.44 -2.46
C GLU A 66 -6.57 4.49 -1.66
N GLN A 67 -6.03 5.72 -1.56
CA GLN A 67 -6.70 6.85 -0.92
C GLN A 67 -8.05 7.16 -1.59
N LEU A 68 -8.10 7.13 -2.93
CA LEU A 68 -9.34 7.33 -3.68
C LEU A 68 -10.37 6.22 -3.41
N LEU A 69 -9.93 4.96 -3.31
CA LEU A 69 -10.82 3.84 -3.01
C LEU A 69 -11.37 3.93 -1.58
N VAL A 70 -10.55 4.29 -0.59
CA VAL A 70 -11.01 4.52 0.79
C VAL A 70 -12.01 5.68 0.85
N ALA A 71 -11.75 6.78 0.15
CA ALA A 71 -12.68 7.91 0.08
C ALA A 71 -14.00 7.54 -0.64
N GLU A 72 -13.97 6.67 -1.65
CA GLU A 72 -15.17 6.11 -2.30
C GLU A 72 -15.98 5.25 -1.32
N MET A 73 -15.32 4.35 -0.58
CA MET A 73 -15.95 3.53 0.46
C MET A 73 -16.63 4.40 1.52
N ALA A 74 -15.96 5.42 2.03
CA ALA A 74 -16.52 6.33 3.04
C ALA A 74 -17.80 7.02 2.56
N ARG A 75 -17.83 7.46 1.30
CA ARG A 75 -19.02 8.05 0.69
C ARG A 75 -20.17 7.06 0.60
N HIS A 76 -19.92 5.82 0.18
CA HIS A 76 -20.98 4.81 0.09
C HIS A 76 -21.50 4.39 1.46
N ALA A 77 -20.62 4.25 2.45
CA ALA A 77 -21.01 3.94 3.83
C ALA A 77 -21.89 5.05 4.43
N ALA A 78 -21.51 6.32 4.29
CA ALA A 78 -22.33 7.44 4.75
C ALA A 78 -23.73 7.46 4.12
N MET A 79 -23.82 7.13 2.82
CA MET A 79 -25.10 7.07 2.11
C MET A 79 -25.97 5.89 2.54
N MET A 80 -25.39 4.76 2.95
CA MET A 80 -26.14 3.65 3.52
C MET A 80 -26.69 4.00 4.90
N GLU A 81 -25.88 4.61 5.77
CA GLU A 81 -26.31 5.06 7.11
C GLU A 81 -27.41 6.13 7.02
N LEU A 82 -27.33 7.03 6.04
CA LEU A 82 -28.41 7.96 5.73
C LEU A 82 -29.67 7.22 5.29
N GLY A 83 -29.52 6.21 4.42
CA GLY A 83 -30.61 5.38 3.97
C GLY A 83 -31.38 4.78 5.15
N GLU A 84 -30.67 4.13 6.08
CA GLU A 84 -31.27 3.56 7.29
C GLU A 84 -32.06 4.60 8.10
N LYS A 85 -31.52 5.80 8.28
CA LYS A 85 -32.22 6.90 8.98
C LYS A 85 -33.46 7.40 8.21
N ALA A 86 -33.42 7.36 6.88
CA ALA A 86 -34.50 7.83 6.02
C ALA A 86 -35.61 6.79 5.81
N GLU A 87 -35.34 5.50 6.00
CA GLU A 87 -36.27 4.40 5.72
C GLU A 87 -37.62 4.58 6.42
N GLY A 88 -37.62 4.85 7.72
CA GLY A 88 -38.85 5.08 8.48
C GLY A 88 -39.63 6.31 8.00
N ALA A 89 -38.95 7.35 7.49
CA ALA A 89 -39.63 8.51 6.92
C ALA A 89 -40.27 8.19 5.55
N VAL A 90 -39.60 7.38 4.73
CA VAL A 90 -40.13 6.89 3.45
C VAL A 90 -41.37 6.01 3.68
N LEU A 91 -41.31 5.08 4.63
CA LEU A 91 -42.44 4.22 4.98
C LEU A 91 -43.63 5.03 5.53
N ARG A 92 -43.39 5.98 6.43
CA ARG A 92 -44.45 6.87 6.95
C ARG A 92 -45.05 7.76 5.88
N HIS A 93 -44.25 8.23 4.93
CA HIS A 93 -44.76 9.00 3.78
C HIS A 93 -45.69 8.14 2.94
N GLY A 94 -45.27 6.92 2.60
CA GLY A 94 -46.09 5.99 1.83
C GLY A 94 -47.39 5.60 2.52
N ALA A 95 -47.33 5.34 3.83
CA ALA A 95 -48.53 5.09 4.64
C ALA A 95 -49.51 6.28 4.60
N ARG A 96 -49.02 7.53 4.72
CA ARG A 96 -49.86 8.74 4.74
C ARG A 96 -50.51 9.07 3.40
N GLU A 97 -49.81 8.86 2.29
CA GLU A 97 -50.37 9.13 0.95
C GLU A 97 -51.61 8.29 0.69
N LEU A 98 -51.63 7.01 1.11
CA LEU A 98 -52.79 6.15 0.88
C LEU A 98 -53.78 6.12 2.05
N SER A 99 -53.38 6.37 3.32
CA SER A 99 -54.36 6.57 4.40
C SER A 99 -55.33 7.71 4.06
N GLY A 100 -54.87 8.79 3.41
CA GLY A 100 -55.74 9.85 2.90
C GLY A 100 -56.72 9.39 1.81
N MET A 101 -56.36 8.36 1.03
CA MET A 101 -57.26 7.73 0.04
C MET A 101 -58.21 6.70 0.68
N ILE A 102 -57.73 5.85 1.59
CA ILE A 102 -58.53 4.81 2.27
C ILE A 102 -59.60 5.45 3.16
N LEU A 103 -59.26 6.51 3.91
CA LEU A 103 -60.22 7.28 4.72
C LEU A 103 -61.31 7.97 3.87
N SER A 104 -61.09 8.12 2.56
CA SER A 104 -62.09 8.67 1.65
C SER A 104 -63.00 7.60 1.00
N THR A 105 -62.69 6.31 1.17
CA THR A 105 -63.43 5.19 0.56
C THR A 105 -64.12 4.25 1.55
N SER A 106 -63.75 4.25 2.84
CA SER A 106 -64.40 3.43 3.86
C SER A 106 -65.52 4.21 4.59
N SER A 107 -66.76 4.00 4.15
CA SER A 107 -67.99 4.45 4.83
C SER A 107 -68.91 3.28 5.17
N GLU A 108 -68.36 2.09 5.41
CA GLU A 108 -69.16 0.91 5.83
C GLU A 108 -68.81 0.52 7.28
N PRO A 109 -69.81 0.40 8.17
CA PRO A 109 -69.60 0.01 9.56
C PRO A 109 -69.42 -1.52 9.62
N GLY A 110 -68.17 -1.97 9.53
CA GLY A 110 -67.83 -3.39 9.62
C GLY A 110 -66.37 -3.77 9.41
N ASP A 111 -65.52 -2.88 8.88
CA ASP A 111 -64.10 -3.22 8.65
C ASP A 111 -63.39 -3.57 9.97
N ASP A 112 -62.86 -4.79 10.05
CA ASP A 112 -62.02 -5.24 11.14
C ASP A 112 -60.75 -4.37 11.21
N ALA A 113 -60.35 -3.99 12.43
CA ALA A 113 -59.18 -3.13 12.65
C ALA A 113 -57.90 -3.70 12.00
N ASP A 114 -57.80 -5.04 11.95
CA ASP A 114 -56.70 -5.79 11.36
C ASP A 114 -56.60 -5.58 9.84
N GLU A 115 -57.73 -5.54 9.12
CA GLU A 115 -57.73 -5.32 7.66
C GLU A 115 -57.27 -3.89 7.30
N ARG A 116 -57.57 -2.92 8.16
CA ARG A 116 -57.10 -1.53 7.99
C ARG A 116 -55.61 -1.41 8.24
N GLU A 117 -55.10 -2.12 9.25
CA GLU A 117 -53.66 -2.16 9.54
C GLU A 117 -52.88 -2.83 8.39
N ASP A 118 -53.39 -3.95 7.87
CA ASP A 118 -52.81 -4.64 6.72
C ASP A 118 -52.84 -3.78 5.45
N ALA A 119 -53.93 -3.05 5.21
CA ALA A 119 -54.02 -2.12 4.07
C ALA A 119 -53.00 -0.98 4.18
N VAL A 120 -52.81 -0.40 5.37
CA VAL A 120 -51.81 0.64 5.62
C VAL A 120 -50.39 0.09 5.44
N LEU A 121 -50.13 -1.13 5.92
CA LEU A 121 -48.84 -1.80 5.77
C LEU A 121 -48.52 -2.09 4.30
N ALA A 122 -49.45 -2.73 3.57
CA ALA A 122 -49.32 -3.01 2.14
C ALA A 122 -49.05 -1.73 1.34
N SER A 123 -49.72 -0.64 1.71
CA SER A 123 -49.52 0.68 1.08
C SER A 123 -48.13 1.25 1.34
N ALA A 124 -47.65 1.19 2.58
CA ALA A 124 -46.33 1.69 2.94
C ALA A 124 -45.20 0.97 2.17
N VAL A 125 -45.35 -0.35 1.97
CA VAL A 125 -44.33 -1.19 1.33
C VAL A 125 -44.39 -1.24 -0.20
N SER A 126 -45.49 -0.79 -0.81
CA SER A 126 -45.67 -0.82 -2.27
C SER A 126 -45.41 0.52 -2.97
N THR A 127 -44.88 1.52 -2.26
CA THR A 127 -44.69 2.86 -2.83
C THR A 127 -43.48 2.97 -3.78
N GLU A 128 -43.62 3.79 -4.83
CA GLU A 128 -42.52 4.12 -5.74
C GLU A 128 -41.32 4.77 -5.00
N ALA A 129 -41.60 5.48 -3.90
CA ALA A 129 -40.59 6.08 -3.03
C ALA A 129 -39.72 5.00 -2.34
N LEU A 130 -40.34 3.95 -1.79
CA LEU A 130 -39.62 2.82 -1.20
C LEU A 130 -38.84 2.03 -2.27
N ASP A 131 -39.43 1.89 -3.45
CA ASP A 131 -38.80 1.20 -4.57
C ASP A 131 -37.52 1.90 -5.04
N LYS A 132 -37.57 3.24 -5.15
CA LYS A 132 -36.39 4.08 -5.41
C LYS A 132 -35.37 3.99 -4.28
N PHE A 133 -35.82 4.09 -3.03
CA PHE A 133 -34.98 3.95 -1.83
C PHE A 133 -34.16 2.65 -1.87
N ASN A 134 -34.83 1.51 -2.07
CA ASN A 134 -34.21 0.19 -2.12
C ASN A 134 -33.18 0.06 -3.26
N ARG A 135 -33.48 0.63 -4.43
CA ARG A 135 -32.53 0.64 -5.56
C ARG A 135 -31.26 1.44 -5.23
N TYR A 136 -31.39 2.61 -4.59
CA TYR A 136 -30.23 3.40 -4.19
C TYR A 136 -29.42 2.72 -3.09
N ARG A 137 -30.09 2.17 -2.05
CA ARG A 137 -29.42 1.42 -0.98
C ARG A 137 -28.59 0.28 -1.54
N ARG A 138 -29.19 -0.58 -2.38
CA ARG A 138 -28.47 -1.68 -3.07
C ARG A 138 -27.34 -1.17 -3.98
N GLY A 139 -27.51 -0.01 -4.60
CA GLY A 139 -26.48 0.62 -5.42
C GLY A 139 -25.25 1.02 -4.60
N HIS A 140 -25.45 1.67 -3.44
CA HIS A 140 -24.36 2.04 -2.55
C HIS A 140 -23.68 0.83 -1.94
N GLU A 141 -24.45 -0.18 -1.53
CA GLU A 141 -23.93 -1.44 -0.99
C GLU A 141 -23.00 -2.14 -1.99
N LYS A 142 -23.46 -2.32 -3.24
CA LYS A 142 -22.63 -2.93 -4.30
C LYS A 142 -21.37 -2.13 -4.59
N ALA A 143 -21.47 -0.80 -4.64
CA ALA A 143 -20.34 0.06 -4.94
C ALA A 143 -19.32 0.09 -3.77
N PHE A 144 -19.79 0.05 -2.53
CA PHE A 144 -18.93 -0.10 -1.34
C PHE A 144 -18.09 -1.38 -1.42
N TYR A 145 -18.73 -2.53 -1.64
CA TYR A 145 -18.02 -3.81 -1.72
C TYR A 145 -17.10 -3.89 -2.94
N ALA A 146 -17.48 -3.29 -4.07
CA ALA A 146 -16.59 -3.21 -5.24
C ALA A 146 -15.31 -2.43 -4.94
N ALA A 147 -15.42 -1.28 -4.25
CA ALA A 147 -14.27 -0.48 -3.84
C ALA A 147 -13.39 -1.23 -2.81
N LEU A 148 -14.00 -1.87 -1.81
CA LEU A 148 -13.30 -2.67 -0.80
C LEU A 148 -12.51 -3.82 -1.43
N ASN A 149 -13.13 -4.57 -2.34
CA ASN A 149 -12.47 -5.68 -3.00
C ASN A 149 -11.30 -5.21 -3.87
N LYS A 150 -11.47 -4.08 -4.58
CA LYS A 150 -10.39 -3.52 -5.39
C LYS A 150 -9.23 -3.01 -4.54
N LEU A 151 -9.52 -2.41 -3.39
CA LEU A 151 -8.50 -1.98 -2.43
C LEU A 151 -7.69 -3.17 -1.93
N ARG A 152 -8.37 -4.24 -1.50
CA ARG A 152 -7.72 -5.47 -1.03
C ARG A 152 -6.83 -6.12 -2.10
N GLU A 153 -7.30 -6.16 -3.34
CA GLU A 153 -6.53 -6.67 -4.49
C GLU A 153 -5.23 -5.87 -4.67
N ILE A 154 -5.31 -4.53 -4.74
CA ILE A 154 -4.13 -3.67 -4.94
C ILE A 154 -3.16 -3.80 -3.76
N GLN A 155 -3.66 -3.84 -2.53
CA GLN A 155 -2.82 -3.99 -1.35
C GLN A 155 -2.11 -5.34 -1.31
N HIS A 156 -2.79 -6.42 -1.71
CA HIS A 156 -2.19 -7.74 -1.84
C HIS A 156 -1.08 -7.75 -2.90
N ASP A 157 -1.34 -7.18 -4.07
CA ASP A 157 -0.34 -7.06 -5.14
C ASP A 157 0.89 -6.28 -4.69
N ARG A 158 0.68 -5.18 -3.95
CA ARG A 158 1.77 -4.38 -3.38
C ARG A 158 2.61 -5.19 -2.40
N MET A 159 1.99 -5.90 -1.47
CA MET A 159 2.71 -6.74 -0.50
C MET A 159 3.51 -7.86 -1.19
N THR A 160 2.93 -8.45 -2.23
CA THR A 160 3.59 -9.48 -3.05
C THR A 160 4.80 -8.90 -3.78
N ARG A 161 4.65 -7.76 -4.46
CA ARG A 161 5.77 -7.07 -5.15
C ARG A 161 6.88 -6.70 -4.17
N GLN A 162 6.54 -6.12 -3.02
CA GLN A 162 7.55 -5.78 -2.00
C GLN A 162 8.29 -7.02 -1.48
N SER A 163 7.61 -8.16 -1.38
CA SER A 163 8.24 -9.42 -0.96
C SER A 163 9.16 -9.98 -2.05
N GLN A 164 8.74 -9.88 -3.31
CA GLN A 164 9.55 -10.27 -4.48
C GLN A 164 10.78 -9.37 -4.63
N GLU A 165 10.61 -8.05 -4.60
CA GLU A 165 11.70 -7.07 -4.64
C GLU A 165 12.73 -7.32 -3.53
N LYS A 166 12.28 -7.56 -2.29
CA LYS A 166 13.18 -7.93 -1.19
C LYS A 166 13.95 -9.23 -1.45
N THR A 167 13.32 -10.20 -2.11
CA THR A 167 13.96 -11.48 -2.44
C THR A 167 14.98 -11.31 -3.57
N GLU A 168 14.60 -10.63 -4.65
CA GLU A 168 15.48 -10.34 -5.79
C GLU A 168 16.68 -9.46 -5.38
N GLN A 169 16.46 -8.52 -4.46
CA GLN A 169 17.52 -7.64 -3.96
C GLN A 169 18.46 -8.35 -2.97
N LYS A 170 17.94 -9.32 -2.21
CA LYS A 170 18.76 -10.25 -1.43
C LYS A 170 19.62 -11.14 -2.34
N ASP A 171 19.07 -11.62 -3.45
CA ASP A 171 19.77 -12.50 -4.39
C ASP A 171 20.84 -11.73 -5.21
N ASN A 172 20.56 -10.49 -5.64
CA ASN A 172 21.53 -9.66 -6.36
C ASN A 172 22.70 -9.19 -5.47
N SER A 173 22.45 -8.87 -4.20
CA SER A 173 23.52 -8.47 -3.26
C SER A 173 24.38 -9.66 -2.78
N ALA A 174 23.82 -10.87 -2.75
CA ALA A 174 24.56 -12.10 -2.48
C ALA A 174 25.55 -12.44 -3.62
N ASN A 175 25.15 -12.23 -4.88
CA ASN A 175 25.95 -12.62 -6.06
C ASN A 175 27.25 -11.81 -6.25
N LEU A 176 27.35 -10.58 -5.73
CA LEU A 176 28.53 -9.72 -6.00
C LEU A 176 29.81 -10.17 -5.28
N PHE A 177 29.68 -10.93 -4.19
CA PHE A 177 30.80 -11.30 -3.30
C PHE A 177 30.82 -12.79 -2.91
N GLU A 178 30.31 -13.68 -3.76
CA GLU A 178 30.28 -15.13 -3.49
C GLU A 178 31.67 -15.77 -3.40
N THR A 179 32.67 -15.16 -4.03
CA THR A 179 34.03 -15.71 -4.08
C THR A 179 35.03 -14.85 -3.30
N GLU A 180 36.03 -15.51 -2.70
CA GLU A 180 37.17 -14.82 -2.09
C GLU A 180 37.85 -13.87 -3.09
N ALA A 181 38.00 -14.29 -4.35
CA ALA A 181 38.62 -13.48 -5.40
C ALA A 181 37.86 -12.17 -5.67
N ALA A 182 36.52 -12.19 -5.67
CA ALA A 182 35.71 -10.98 -5.80
C ALA A 182 35.92 -10.02 -4.61
N CYS A 183 35.92 -10.57 -3.39
CA CYS A 183 36.18 -9.80 -2.17
C CYS A 183 37.59 -9.17 -2.18
N GLU A 184 38.62 -9.93 -2.57
CA GLU A 184 39.99 -9.46 -2.69
C GLU A 184 40.13 -8.34 -3.73
N LYS A 185 39.50 -8.50 -4.90
CA LYS A 185 39.51 -7.48 -5.96
C LYS A 185 38.84 -6.18 -5.49
N HIS A 186 37.75 -6.27 -4.73
CA HIS A 186 37.08 -5.10 -4.14
C HIS A 186 37.97 -4.37 -3.13
N LEU A 187 38.61 -5.10 -2.21
CA LEU A 187 39.55 -4.51 -1.26
C LEU A 187 40.78 -3.92 -1.95
N ALA A 188 41.31 -4.58 -2.99
CA ALA A 188 42.46 -4.09 -3.75
C ALA A 188 42.16 -2.72 -4.41
N LYS A 189 40.95 -2.52 -4.95
CA LYS A 189 40.53 -1.25 -5.56
C LYS A 189 40.56 -0.07 -4.57
N ARG A 190 40.48 -0.30 -3.26
CA ARG A 190 40.59 0.77 -2.26
C ARG A 190 41.95 1.47 -2.30
N PHE A 191 43.02 0.73 -2.58
CA PHE A 191 44.37 1.27 -2.63
C PHE A 191 44.63 2.11 -3.89
N SER A 192 43.83 1.93 -4.94
CA SER A 192 43.89 2.75 -6.16
C SER A 192 42.97 3.98 -6.12
N ARG A 193 42.21 4.19 -5.03
CA ARG A 193 41.40 5.41 -4.87
C ARG A 193 42.29 6.58 -4.45
N SER A 194 41.97 7.77 -4.94
CA SER A 194 42.75 9.01 -4.73
C SER A 194 42.93 9.41 -3.25
N ASN A 195 42.16 8.82 -2.34
CA ASN A 195 42.20 9.12 -0.90
C ASN A 195 43.04 8.13 -0.07
N TRP A 196 43.63 7.08 -0.66
CA TRP A 196 44.51 6.17 0.08
C TRP A 196 45.85 6.84 0.41
N ARG A 197 46.27 6.76 1.67
CA ARG A 197 47.57 7.28 2.14
C ARG A 197 48.32 6.21 2.92
N CYS A 198 49.65 6.19 2.75
CA CYS A 198 50.51 5.29 3.49
C CYS A 198 50.36 5.52 5.01
N PRO A 199 50.14 4.49 5.84
CA PRO A 199 50.01 4.64 7.28
C PRO A 199 51.32 5.04 7.99
N ARG A 200 52.47 4.94 7.30
CA ARG A 200 53.79 5.27 7.86
C ARG A 200 54.26 6.68 7.48
N CYS A 201 54.16 7.04 6.21
CA CYS A 201 54.72 8.29 5.68
C CYS A 201 53.69 9.23 5.06
N LEU A 202 52.40 8.87 5.07
CA LEU A 202 51.27 9.64 4.50
C LEU A 202 51.34 9.92 2.98
N GLY A 203 52.35 9.37 2.30
CA GLY A 203 52.47 9.43 0.84
C GLY A 203 51.30 8.76 0.13
N ALA A 204 50.85 9.34 -0.98
CA ALA A 204 49.74 8.85 -1.79
C ALA A 204 50.18 7.83 -2.87
N GLN A 205 51.47 7.78 -3.19
CA GLN A 205 51.98 6.91 -4.24
C GLN A 205 52.39 5.54 -3.72
N GLY A 206 51.94 4.50 -4.43
CA GLY A 206 52.35 3.12 -4.20
C GLY A 206 51.77 2.19 -5.26
N SER A 207 52.34 0.99 -5.34
CA SER A 207 51.97 -0.03 -6.31
C SER A 207 51.33 -1.25 -5.66
N TRP A 208 50.36 -1.85 -6.35
CA TRP A 208 49.74 -3.11 -5.92
C TRP A 208 50.56 -4.32 -6.38
N LEU A 209 51.04 -5.14 -5.44
CA LEU A 209 51.77 -6.37 -5.70
C LEU A 209 50.81 -7.56 -5.75
N GLN A 210 50.30 -7.89 -6.94
CA GLN A 210 49.28 -8.93 -7.15
C GLN A 210 49.65 -10.27 -6.50
N ARG A 211 50.89 -10.75 -6.69
CA ARG A 211 51.33 -12.06 -6.18
C ARG A 211 51.38 -12.14 -4.65
N GLN A 212 51.66 -11.01 -3.99
CA GLN A 212 51.76 -10.92 -2.53
C GLN A 212 50.45 -10.46 -1.88
N LYS A 213 49.47 -10.02 -2.68
CA LYS A 213 48.20 -9.41 -2.24
C LYS A 213 48.44 -8.27 -1.24
N ARG A 214 49.43 -7.42 -1.55
CA ARG A 214 49.88 -6.31 -0.71
C ARG A 214 50.07 -5.06 -1.55
N TRP A 215 49.75 -3.91 -0.96
CA TRP A 215 50.12 -2.62 -1.50
C TRP A 215 51.46 -2.18 -0.91
N GLU A 216 52.39 -1.71 -1.75
CA GLU A 216 53.69 -1.20 -1.34
C GLU A 216 53.80 0.31 -1.59
N CYS A 217 54.22 1.05 -0.57
CA CYS A 217 54.42 2.49 -0.69
C CYS A 217 55.75 2.80 -1.40
N ASN A 218 55.73 3.69 -2.39
CA ASN A 218 56.93 4.09 -3.13
C ASN A 218 57.92 4.93 -2.30
N GLY A 219 57.46 5.62 -1.25
CA GLY A 219 58.31 6.51 -0.44
C GLY A 219 59.04 5.81 0.71
N CYS A 220 58.41 4.82 1.35
CA CYS A 220 58.97 4.16 2.55
C CYS A 220 59.02 2.64 2.47
N HIS A 221 58.68 2.06 1.30
CA HIS A 221 58.60 0.62 1.03
C HIS A 221 57.76 -0.18 2.03
N ARG A 222 56.87 0.48 2.78
CA ARG A 222 55.98 -0.20 3.71
C ARG A 222 54.94 -0.98 2.92
N GLN A 223 54.86 -2.28 3.19
CA GLN A 223 53.83 -3.14 2.65
C GLN A 223 52.60 -3.19 3.56
N VAL A 224 51.41 -3.11 2.96
CA VAL A 224 50.11 -3.10 3.62
C VAL A 224 49.25 -4.20 3.01
N GLY A 225 48.69 -5.06 3.86
CA GLY A 225 47.80 -6.15 3.42
C GLY A 225 46.35 -5.69 3.18
N LEU A 226 45.57 -6.50 2.46
CA LEU A 226 44.16 -6.22 2.10
C LEU A 226 43.27 -5.78 3.26
N ARG A 227 43.44 -6.38 4.44
CA ARG A 227 42.55 -6.18 5.59
C ARG A 227 42.91 -4.95 6.45
N HIS A 228 44.02 -4.27 6.16
CA HIS A 228 44.53 -3.21 7.00
C HIS A 228 43.55 -2.03 7.10
N GLY A 229 43.32 -1.54 8.32
CA GLY A 229 42.38 -0.44 8.56
C GLY A 229 40.93 -0.79 8.20
N THR A 230 40.56 -2.07 8.29
CA THR A 230 39.16 -2.54 8.24
C THR A 230 38.81 -3.34 9.49
N VAL A 231 37.52 -3.57 9.71
CA VAL A 231 37.02 -4.48 10.75
C VAL A 231 37.53 -5.93 10.60
N MET A 232 38.08 -6.28 9.44
CA MET A 232 38.62 -7.60 9.15
C MET A 232 40.10 -7.73 9.54
N GLU A 233 40.75 -6.65 9.97
CA GLU A 233 42.17 -6.66 10.32
C GLU A 233 42.43 -7.71 11.42
N ARG A 234 43.49 -8.52 11.21
CA ARG A 234 43.91 -9.65 12.07
C ARG A 234 42.89 -10.79 12.22
N SER A 235 41.83 -10.82 11.43
CA SER A 235 40.94 -11.99 11.37
C SER A 235 41.52 -13.09 10.48
N GLN A 236 41.29 -14.35 10.84
CA GLN A 236 41.57 -15.54 10.00
C GLN A 236 40.35 -16.05 9.23
N LEU A 237 39.16 -15.52 9.48
CA LEU A 237 37.94 -15.89 8.75
C LEU A 237 38.04 -15.49 7.26
N ALA A 238 37.33 -16.23 6.42
CA ALA A 238 37.10 -15.95 5.01
C ALA A 238 36.61 -14.49 4.79
N LEU A 239 37.06 -13.82 3.72
CA LEU A 239 36.53 -12.52 3.35
C LEU A 239 35.05 -12.61 2.98
N THR A 240 34.61 -13.68 2.33
CA THR A 240 33.19 -13.90 1.99
C THR A 240 32.31 -13.89 3.25
N ALA A 241 32.77 -14.55 4.32
CA ALA A 241 32.08 -14.55 5.61
C ALA A 241 32.00 -13.14 6.24
N TRP A 242 33.07 -12.34 6.14
CA TRP A 242 33.05 -10.96 6.64
C TRP A 242 32.18 -10.03 5.79
N PHE A 243 32.25 -10.14 4.46
CA PHE A 243 31.45 -9.32 3.56
C PHE A 243 29.96 -9.58 3.77
N ARG A 244 29.57 -10.86 3.83
CA ARG A 244 28.20 -11.26 4.16
C ARG A 244 27.79 -10.76 5.55
N ALA A 245 28.65 -10.89 6.56
CA ALA A 245 28.35 -10.37 7.89
C ALA A 245 28.13 -8.85 7.92
N ILE A 246 28.97 -8.09 7.20
CA ILE A 246 28.81 -6.64 7.08
C ILE A 246 27.50 -6.30 6.38
N GLN A 247 27.16 -6.98 5.28
CA GLN A 247 25.90 -6.76 4.57
C GLN A 247 24.69 -7.03 5.46
N GLU A 248 24.67 -8.16 6.17
CA GLU A 248 23.55 -8.53 7.05
C GLU A 248 23.37 -7.55 8.23
N VAL A 249 24.46 -7.18 8.90
CA VAL A 249 24.41 -6.24 10.04
C VAL A 249 24.04 -4.83 9.60
N VAL A 250 24.46 -4.39 8.40
CA VAL A 250 24.09 -3.08 7.88
C VAL A 250 22.61 -3.02 7.47
N HIS A 251 22.06 -4.10 6.91
CA HIS A 251 20.63 -4.17 6.55
C HIS A 251 19.72 -4.37 7.77
N ASN A 252 20.17 -5.16 8.75
CA ASN A 252 19.44 -5.43 9.98
C ASN A 252 20.34 -5.17 11.21
N PRO A 253 20.37 -3.93 11.72
CA PRO A 253 21.20 -3.56 12.88
C PRO A 253 20.86 -4.35 14.16
N ASP A 254 19.64 -4.85 14.30
CA ASP A 254 19.15 -5.59 15.47
C ASP A 254 19.35 -7.11 15.35
N ILE A 255 20.14 -7.57 14.36
CA ILE A 255 20.39 -8.99 14.14
C ILE A 255 21.04 -9.65 15.35
N THR A 256 20.47 -10.77 15.79
CA THR A 256 21.02 -11.54 16.91
C THR A 256 22.22 -12.38 16.48
N SER A 257 23.10 -12.69 17.42
CA SER A 257 24.25 -13.58 17.17
C SER A 257 23.86 -14.97 16.68
N LEU A 258 22.65 -15.43 17.01
CA LEU A 258 22.10 -16.71 16.56
C LEU A 258 21.68 -16.64 15.09
N GLN A 259 20.91 -15.62 14.71
CA GLN A 259 20.48 -15.41 13.33
C GLN A 259 21.69 -15.25 12.38
N LEU A 260 22.68 -14.45 12.78
CA LEU A 260 23.86 -14.25 11.95
C LEU A 260 24.73 -15.52 11.88
N ALA A 261 24.80 -16.34 12.93
CA ALA A 261 25.53 -17.60 12.90
C ALA A 261 24.94 -18.59 11.90
N GLU A 262 23.61 -18.65 11.83
CA GLU A 262 22.87 -19.48 10.87
C GLU A 262 23.13 -19.03 9.43
N VAL A 263 23.02 -17.72 9.17
CA VAL A 263 23.26 -17.14 7.84
C VAL A 263 24.69 -17.39 7.35
N LEU A 264 25.69 -17.28 8.24
CA LEU A 264 27.10 -17.45 7.89
C LEU A 264 27.57 -18.92 7.94
N GLY A 265 26.77 -19.84 8.46
CA GLY A 265 27.18 -21.23 8.70
C GLY A 265 28.30 -21.39 9.74
N ILE A 266 28.47 -20.43 10.66
CA ILE A 266 29.55 -20.44 11.66
C ILE A 266 29.02 -21.02 12.99
N GLN A 267 29.52 -22.19 13.36
CA GLN A 267 29.07 -22.91 14.57
C GLN A 267 29.39 -22.15 15.89
N ARG A 268 30.52 -21.44 15.95
CA ARG A 268 30.98 -20.75 17.17
C ARG A 268 30.33 -19.37 17.30
N ARG A 269 29.26 -19.27 18.09
CA ARG A 269 28.54 -18.01 18.36
C ARG A 269 29.43 -16.87 18.85
N GLY A 270 30.41 -17.15 19.73
CA GLY A 270 31.34 -16.12 20.22
C GLY A 270 32.22 -15.48 19.13
N THR A 271 32.41 -16.14 17.99
CA THR A 271 33.04 -15.53 16.81
C THR A 271 32.11 -14.53 16.17
N VAL A 272 30.84 -14.90 15.97
CA VAL A 272 29.81 -14.07 15.35
C VAL A 272 29.49 -12.84 16.20
N THR A 273 29.38 -12.98 17.52
CA THR A 273 29.21 -11.84 18.44
C THR A 273 30.36 -10.84 18.31
N ARG A 274 31.61 -11.32 18.20
CA ARG A 274 32.76 -10.44 17.96
C ARG A 274 32.69 -9.75 16.59
N MET A 275 32.15 -10.42 15.56
CA MET A 275 31.92 -9.78 14.26
C MET A 275 30.90 -8.66 14.37
N ILE A 276 29.73 -8.92 14.96
CA ILE A 276 28.67 -7.92 15.18
C ILE A 276 29.25 -6.71 15.91
N ASN A 277 29.91 -6.91 17.06
CA ASN A 277 30.48 -5.83 17.84
C ASN A 277 31.53 -5.00 17.06
N ARG A 278 32.38 -5.64 16.24
CA ARG A 278 33.35 -4.89 15.42
C ARG A 278 32.65 -4.06 14.35
N ILE A 279 31.59 -4.59 13.74
CA ILE A 279 30.84 -3.90 12.69
C ILE A 279 30.03 -2.74 13.27
N THR A 280 29.29 -2.96 14.36
CA THR A 280 28.49 -1.92 15.02
C THR A 280 29.36 -0.79 15.55
N ASN A 281 30.50 -1.10 16.19
CA ASN A 281 31.46 -0.08 16.62
C ASN A 281 32.03 0.72 15.44
N ALA A 282 32.30 0.06 14.30
CA ALA A 282 32.77 0.75 13.10
C ALA A 282 31.71 1.64 12.46
N MET A 283 30.42 1.28 12.56
CA MET A 283 29.31 2.11 12.08
C MET A 283 29.14 3.39 12.90
N GLN A 284 29.47 3.36 14.20
CA GLN A 284 29.40 4.51 15.10
C GLN A 284 30.62 5.44 15.01
N ALA A 285 31.70 5.00 14.36
CA ALA A 285 32.92 5.79 14.21
C ALA A 285 32.86 6.74 13.00
N ASP A 286 33.49 7.92 13.11
CA ASP A 286 33.55 8.95 12.05
C ASP A 286 34.20 8.48 10.72
N GLY A 287 34.82 7.29 10.71
CA GLY A 287 35.47 6.65 9.58
C GLY A 287 34.77 5.39 9.04
N ALA A 288 33.46 5.24 9.25
CA ALA A 288 32.70 4.03 8.91
C ALA A 288 32.95 3.51 7.48
N ASN A 289 32.94 4.39 6.48
CA ASN A 289 33.19 4.02 5.07
C ASN A 289 34.58 3.40 4.86
N THR A 290 35.58 3.82 5.63
CA THR A 290 36.93 3.29 5.55
C THR A 290 37.03 1.96 6.30
N GLN A 291 36.46 1.87 7.51
CA GLN A 291 36.52 0.67 8.34
C GLN A 291 35.70 -0.50 7.78
N LEU A 292 34.58 -0.21 7.11
CA LEU A 292 33.71 -1.18 6.45
C LEU A 292 34.04 -1.37 4.96
N ALA A 293 35.20 -0.88 4.50
CA ALA A 293 35.64 -1.00 3.11
C ALA A 293 34.61 -0.52 2.05
N SER A 294 33.82 0.50 2.41
CA SER A 294 32.74 1.07 1.61
C SER A 294 31.64 0.06 1.22
N LEU A 295 31.51 -1.03 1.97
CA LEU A 295 30.42 -2.00 1.77
C LEU A 295 29.07 -1.42 2.24
N ASN A 296 29.10 -0.54 3.24
CA ASN A 296 27.93 0.17 3.75
C ASN A 296 27.35 1.20 2.76
N THR A 297 28.10 1.62 1.74
CA THR A 297 27.60 2.53 0.70
C THR A 297 26.97 1.80 -0.47
N ILE A 298 27.43 0.57 -0.75
CA ILE A 298 26.83 -0.28 -1.79
C ILE A 298 25.40 -0.64 -1.37
N THR A 299 25.20 -0.96 -0.10
CA THR A 299 23.87 -1.24 0.46
C THR A 299 22.97 0.00 0.62
N LYS A 300 23.54 1.20 0.74
CA LYS A 300 22.77 2.46 0.88
C LYS A 300 22.31 3.06 -0.46
N ALA A 301 23.02 2.83 -1.55
CA ALA A 301 22.59 3.27 -2.88
C ALA A 301 21.32 2.54 -3.39
N GLU A 302 20.85 1.56 -2.62
CA GLU A 302 19.75 0.65 -2.93
C GLU A 302 18.51 0.87 -2.04
N SER A 303 18.52 1.90 -1.18
CA SER A 303 17.44 2.26 -0.23
C SER A 303 16.93 3.70 -0.36
N THR A 304 17.23 4.39 -1.47
CA THR A 304 16.67 5.72 -1.81
C THR A 304 15.93 5.64 -3.14
#